data_AF-A0A0B4ZM22-F1
#
_entry.id   AF-A0A0B4ZM22-F1
#
_cell.length_a   1.000
_cell.length_b   1.000
_cell.length_c   1.000
_cell.angle_alpha   90.00
_cell.angle_beta   90.00
_cell.angle_gamma   90.00
#
_symmetry.space_group_name_H-M   'P 1'
#
loop_
_entity.id
_entity.type
_entity.pdbx_description
1 polymer ?
#
loop_
_entity_poly.entity_id
_entity_poly.type
_entity_poly.pdbx_seq_one_letter_code
_entity_poly.pdbx_strand_id
1 'polypeptide(L)'
;MFAVVVLGYVQEIFAALNLADSQSVIADAKRLQDEIQEGIENYAYTTNSKGEKIYAFEVDGLGNASIMDDPNVPSLLAAPYLGYCSVDDEVYQATRRTILSSENPYFYQGEYASGLGSSHTFYRYIWPIALSIQGLTTRDKAEKKFLLDQLVACDGGTGVMHESFHVDDPTLYSREWFSWANMMFCELVLDYLDIR
;
A
#
# COMPACT_ATOMS: atom_id res chain seq x y z
N MET A 1 -1.61 11.31 2.46
CA MET A 1 -1.16 10.99 1.09
C MET A 1 -2.33 10.81 0.12
N PHE A 2 -3.18 9.80 0.27
CA PHE A 2 -4.27 9.55 -0.69
C PHE A 2 -5.23 10.74 -0.87
N ALA A 3 -5.57 11.44 0.22
CA ALA A 3 -6.36 12.67 0.19
C ALA A 3 -5.76 13.76 -0.73
N VAL A 4 -4.43 13.92 -0.75
CA VAL A 4 -3.74 14.89 -1.62
C VAL A 4 -3.99 14.54 -3.09
N VAL A 5 -3.88 13.26 -3.45
CA VAL A 5 -4.09 12.80 -4.83
C VAL A 5 -5.51 13.11 -5.28
N VAL A 6 -6.52 12.69 -4.51
CA VAL A 6 -7.91 12.87 -4.92
C VAL A 6 -8.38 14.32 -4.88
N LEU A 7 -7.77 15.19 -4.06
CA LEU A 7 -8.00 16.64 -4.14
C LEU A 7 -7.46 17.22 -5.46
N GLY A 8 -6.41 16.63 -6.05
CA GLY A 8 -5.99 16.92 -7.41
C GLY A 8 -7.07 16.53 -8.43
N TYR A 9 -7.62 15.31 -8.31
CA TYR A 9 -8.71 14.86 -9.18
C TYR A 9 -9.97 15.74 -9.06
N VAL A 10 -10.31 16.22 -7.86
CA VAL A 10 -11.42 17.18 -7.67
C VAL A 10 -11.18 18.44 -8.49
N GLN A 11 -9.97 19.01 -8.43
CA GLN A 11 -9.61 20.21 -9.21
C GLN A 11 -9.72 19.94 -10.72
N GLU A 12 -9.17 18.83 -11.20
CA GLU A 12 -9.22 18.43 -12.62
C GLU A 12 -10.65 18.26 -13.12
N ILE A 13 -11.48 17.51 -12.40
CA ILE A 13 -12.85 17.20 -12.80
C ILE A 13 -13.70 18.48 -12.88
N PHE A 14 -13.65 19.32 -11.84
CA PHE A 14 -14.45 20.55 -11.81
C PHE A 14 -14.03 21.54 -12.90
N ALA A 15 -12.73 21.61 -13.21
CA ALA A 15 -12.23 22.45 -14.30
C ALA A 15 -12.63 21.89 -15.67
N ALA A 16 -12.47 20.58 -15.90
CA ALA A 16 -12.72 19.95 -17.20
C ALA A 16 -14.21 19.92 -17.59
N LEU A 17 -15.11 19.74 -16.61
CA LEU A 17 -16.53 19.57 -16.84
C LEU A 17 -17.36 20.84 -16.64
N ASN A 18 -16.74 21.97 -16.29
CA ASN A 18 -17.41 23.24 -15.99
C ASN A 18 -18.60 23.07 -15.02
N LEU A 19 -18.39 22.31 -13.94
CA LEU A 19 -19.43 22.04 -12.96
C LEU A 19 -19.84 23.33 -12.22
N ALA A 20 -21.04 23.30 -11.66
CA ALA A 20 -21.53 24.38 -10.79
C ALA A 20 -20.54 24.62 -9.63
N ASP A 21 -20.39 25.89 -9.24
CA ASP A 21 -19.50 26.32 -8.15
C ASP A 21 -18.02 25.94 -8.34
N SER A 22 -17.59 25.66 -9.57
CA SER A 22 -16.22 25.22 -9.86
C SER A 22 -15.15 26.17 -9.34
N GLN A 23 -15.34 27.48 -9.44
CA GLN A 23 -14.36 28.44 -8.96
C GLN A 23 -14.10 28.31 -7.45
N SER A 24 -15.15 28.14 -6.63
CA SER A 24 -14.99 27.98 -5.18
C SER A 24 -14.49 26.59 -4.82
N VAL A 25 -15.04 25.54 -5.42
CA VAL A 25 -14.64 24.15 -5.12
C VAL A 25 -13.18 23.89 -5.48
N ILE A 26 -12.72 24.36 -6.64
CA ILE A 26 -11.31 24.22 -7.04
C ILE A 26 -10.40 24.96 -6.06
N ALA A 27 -10.75 26.17 -5.65
CA ALA A 27 -9.95 26.95 -4.70
C ALA A 27 -9.88 26.30 -3.31
N ASP A 28 -11.00 25.80 -2.79
CA ASP A 28 -11.04 25.10 -1.51
C ASP A 28 -10.28 23.76 -1.56
N ALA A 29 -10.46 22.99 -2.64
CA ALA A 29 -9.73 21.73 -2.83
C ALA A 29 -8.23 21.96 -2.92
N LYS A 30 -7.80 22.99 -3.65
CA LYS A 30 -6.39 23.38 -3.74
C LYS A 30 -5.84 23.81 -2.38
N ARG A 31 -6.55 24.69 -1.65
CA ARG A 31 -6.10 25.15 -0.33
C ARG A 31 -5.88 23.97 0.60
N LEU A 32 -6.86 23.07 0.70
CA LEU A 32 -6.77 21.91 1.58
C LEU A 32 -5.67 20.94 1.12
N GLN A 33 -5.48 20.78 -0.19
CA GLN A 33 -4.40 19.95 -0.73
C GLN A 33 -3.03 20.48 -0.30
N ASP A 34 -2.80 21.79 -0.46
CA ASP A 34 -1.55 22.46 -0.11
C ASP A 34 -1.30 22.38 1.42
N GLU A 35 -2.34 22.60 2.25
CA GLU A 35 -2.26 22.48 3.72
C GLU A 35 -1.90 21.05 4.17
N ILE A 36 -2.51 20.02 3.58
CA ILE A 36 -2.21 18.62 3.90
C ILE A 36 -0.79 18.25 3.42
N GLN A 37 -0.38 18.72 2.24
CA GLN A 37 0.95 18.49 1.71
C GLN A 37 2.02 19.07 2.64
N GLU A 38 1.83 20.31 3.10
CA GLU A 38 2.71 20.95 4.09
C GLU A 38 2.74 20.19 5.42
N GLY A 39 1.59 19.69 5.88
CA GLY A 39 1.52 18.81 7.05
C GLY A 39 2.35 17.53 6.88
N ILE A 40 2.27 16.89 5.72
CA ILE A 40 3.09 15.69 5.41
C ILE A 40 4.58 16.04 5.42
N GLU A 41 4.96 17.16 4.79
CA GLU A 41 6.35 17.59 4.71
C GLU A 41 6.97 17.86 6.09
N ASN A 42 6.18 18.45 6.99
CA ASN A 42 6.62 18.83 8.32
C ASN A 42 6.61 17.67 9.33
N TYR A 43 5.67 16.71 9.21
CA TYR A 43 5.40 15.76 10.29
C TYR A 43 5.46 14.29 9.90
N ALA A 44 5.33 13.90 8.63
CA ALA A 44 5.15 12.49 8.25
C ALA A 44 6.47 11.70 8.13
N TYR A 45 7.61 12.31 8.42
CA TYR A 45 8.90 11.65 8.29
C TYR A 45 9.47 11.23 9.64
N THR A 46 10.11 10.07 9.66
CA THR A 46 10.89 9.57 10.79
C THR A 46 12.18 8.92 10.28
N THR A 47 12.96 8.33 11.18
CA THR A 47 14.27 7.72 10.87
C THR A 47 14.24 6.24 11.21
N ASN A 48 14.63 5.38 10.26
CA ASN A 48 14.73 3.95 10.49
C ASN A 48 16.01 3.57 11.26
N SER A 49 16.17 2.28 11.58
CA SER A 49 17.31 1.73 12.31
C SER A 49 18.69 2.02 11.70
N LYS A 50 18.74 2.25 10.38
CA LYS A 50 19.96 2.56 9.63
C LYS A 50 20.24 4.06 9.51
N GLY A 51 19.37 4.91 10.06
CA GLY A 51 19.51 6.36 9.93
C GLY A 51 18.92 6.94 8.64
N GLU A 52 18.18 6.16 7.85
CA GLU A 52 17.55 6.63 6.61
C GLU A 52 16.23 7.36 6.92
N LYS A 53 15.96 8.43 6.17
CA LYS A 53 14.66 9.12 6.20
C LYS A 53 13.60 8.23 5.58
N ILE A 54 12.53 7.97 6.31
CA ILE A 54 11.38 7.16 5.88
C ILE A 54 10.06 7.87 6.22
N TYR A 55 8.97 7.44 5.60
CA TYR A 55 7.64 7.80 6.06
C TYR A 55 7.28 7.02 7.33
N ALA A 56 6.68 7.73 8.29
CA ALA A 56 5.98 7.13 9.40
C ALA A 56 4.57 6.69 8.97
N PHE A 57 4.05 5.65 9.61
CA PHE A 57 2.69 5.16 9.32
C PHE A 57 1.63 6.09 9.91
N GLU A 58 1.75 6.38 11.20
CA GLU A 58 0.90 7.34 11.92
C GLU A 58 1.77 8.30 12.72
N VAL A 59 1.32 9.56 12.81
CA VAL A 59 1.95 10.63 13.57
C VAL A 59 0.90 11.45 14.29
N ASP A 60 1.27 12.05 15.42
CA ASP A 60 0.35 12.83 16.26
C ASP A 60 0.61 14.35 16.23
N GLY A 61 1.70 14.79 15.60
CA GLY A 61 2.14 16.19 15.60
C GLY A 61 2.75 16.66 16.94
N LEU A 62 2.90 15.75 17.91
CA LEU A 62 3.55 15.99 19.20
C LEU A 62 4.93 15.31 19.30
N GLY A 63 5.34 14.61 18.24
CA GLY A 63 6.65 13.98 18.09
C GLY A 63 6.63 12.46 18.08
N ASN A 64 5.46 11.82 18.27
CA ASN A 64 5.34 10.38 18.10
C ASN A 64 5.13 10.03 16.63
N ALA A 65 5.82 8.99 16.17
CA ALA A 65 5.80 8.52 14.79
C ALA A 65 6.05 7.01 14.72
N SER A 66 5.07 6.24 14.25
CA SER A 66 5.19 4.77 14.19
C SER A 66 5.97 4.29 12.95
N ILE A 67 6.84 3.29 13.14
CA ILE A 67 7.58 2.61 12.07
C ILE A 67 6.93 1.25 11.84
N MET A 68 6.01 1.19 10.88
CA MET A 68 5.26 -0.01 10.50
C MET A 68 4.59 0.21 9.13
N ASP A 69 3.86 -0.79 8.65
CA ASP A 69 2.80 -0.62 7.65
C ASP A 69 1.72 -1.68 7.88
N ASP A 70 0.52 -1.42 7.37
CA ASP A 70 -0.62 -2.34 7.38
C ASP A 70 -0.99 -2.77 5.94
N PRO A 71 -1.43 -4.02 5.72
CA PRO A 71 -1.74 -4.54 4.39
C PRO A 71 -2.93 -3.87 3.69
N ASN A 72 -3.83 -3.20 4.41
CA ASN A 72 -4.97 -2.51 3.80
C ASN A 72 -4.53 -1.26 3.02
N VAL A 73 -5.04 -1.10 1.80
CA VAL A 73 -4.82 0.12 0.99
C VAL A 73 -5.86 1.18 1.39
N PRO A 74 -5.48 2.44 1.68
CA PRO A 74 -4.16 3.05 1.46
C PRO A 74 -3.12 2.71 2.53
N SER A 75 -2.00 2.13 2.09
CA SER A 75 -0.81 1.82 2.90
C SER A 75 0.41 2.61 2.41
N LEU A 76 1.49 2.65 3.19
CA LEU A 76 2.74 3.29 2.77
C LEU A 76 3.35 2.55 1.57
N LEU A 77 3.28 1.22 1.57
CA LEU A 77 3.74 0.40 0.44
C LEU A 77 3.02 0.75 -0.87
N ALA A 78 1.72 1.08 -0.78
CA ALA A 78 0.86 1.43 -1.92
C ALA A 78 0.99 2.89 -2.40
N ALA A 79 1.83 3.72 -1.78
CA ALA A 79 1.90 5.15 -2.12
C ALA A 79 2.14 5.43 -3.64
N PRO A 80 3.01 4.68 -4.36
CA PRO A 80 3.14 4.85 -5.81
C PRO A 80 1.95 4.35 -6.60
N TYR A 81 1.33 3.24 -6.17
CA TYR A 81 0.12 2.69 -6.80
C TYR A 81 -1.03 3.70 -6.75
N LEU A 82 -1.15 4.43 -5.64
CA LEU A 82 -2.15 5.48 -5.46
C LEU A 82 -1.81 6.79 -6.20
N GLY A 83 -0.65 6.86 -6.87
CA GLY A 83 -0.22 8.07 -7.59
C GLY A 83 0.32 9.18 -6.69
N TYR A 84 0.67 8.91 -5.44
CA TYR A 84 1.17 9.94 -4.52
C TYR A 84 2.64 10.31 -4.78
N CYS A 85 3.50 9.31 -4.99
CA CYS A 85 4.92 9.50 -5.27
C CYS A 85 5.40 8.57 -6.38
N SER A 86 6.59 8.84 -6.91
CA SER A 86 7.23 7.91 -7.85
C SER A 86 7.63 6.63 -7.13
N VAL A 87 7.53 5.49 -7.82
CA VAL A 87 8.14 4.24 -7.33
C VAL A 87 9.65 4.38 -7.15
N ASP A 88 10.30 5.31 -7.86
CA ASP A 88 11.73 5.56 -7.76
C ASP A 88 12.10 6.61 -6.71
N ASP A 89 11.13 7.13 -5.94
CA ASP A 89 11.38 8.09 -4.86
C ASP A 89 12.28 7.48 -3.77
N GLU A 90 13.31 8.20 -3.36
CA GLU A 90 14.34 7.69 -2.45
C GLU A 90 13.78 7.39 -1.05
N VAL A 91 12.90 8.28 -0.53
CA VAL A 91 12.27 8.11 0.77
C VAL A 91 11.28 6.95 0.74
N TYR A 92 10.49 6.82 -0.33
CA TYR A 92 9.62 5.67 -0.56
C TYR A 92 10.43 4.37 -0.59
N GLN A 93 11.55 4.31 -1.31
CA GLN A 93 12.37 3.10 -1.38
C GLN A 93 12.98 2.73 -0.02
N ALA A 94 13.45 3.70 0.77
CA ALA A 94 13.90 3.46 2.15
C ALA A 94 12.74 2.96 3.04
N THR A 95 11.55 3.54 2.87
CA THR A 95 10.34 3.13 3.57
C THR A 95 9.96 1.69 3.19
N ARG A 96 9.91 1.35 1.90
CA ARG A 96 9.63 0.00 1.38
C ARG A 96 10.58 -1.04 1.96
N ARG A 97 11.90 -0.77 1.99
CA ARG A 97 12.88 -1.67 2.60
C ARG A 97 12.61 -1.91 4.09
N THR A 98 12.18 -0.87 4.79
CA THR A 98 11.85 -0.94 6.23
C THR A 98 10.57 -1.76 6.44
N ILE A 99 9.53 -1.50 5.65
CA ILE A 99 8.23 -2.19 5.69
C ILE A 99 8.37 -3.69 5.42
N LEU A 100 9.15 -4.07 4.41
CA LEU A 100 9.39 -5.46 3.99
C LEU A 100 10.56 -6.08 4.76
N SER A 101 10.66 -5.78 6.05
CA SER A 101 11.68 -6.31 6.96
C SER A 101 11.09 -6.46 8.36
N SER A 102 11.77 -7.21 9.23
CA SER A 102 11.36 -7.38 10.63
C SER A 102 11.45 -6.10 11.48
N GLU A 103 11.93 -4.98 10.93
CA GLU A 103 11.78 -3.68 11.59
C GLU A 103 10.30 -3.25 11.65
N ASN A 104 9.49 -3.69 10.68
CA ASN A 104 8.04 -3.62 10.76
C ASN A 104 7.50 -4.75 11.66
N PRO A 105 6.79 -4.45 12.76
CA PRO A 105 6.24 -5.45 13.67
C PRO A 105 5.21 -6.39 13.01
N TYR A 106 4.65 -5.99 11.86
CA TYR A 106 3.68 -6.77 11.10
C TYR A 106 4.29 -7.54 9.92
N PHE A 107 5.61 -7.49 9.73
CA PHE A 107 6.27 -8.32 8.73
C PHE A 107 6.53 -9.73 9.28
N TYR A 108 5.83 -10.72 8.73
CA TYR A 108 5.94 -12.12 9.13
C TYR A 108 6.64 -12.94 8.07
N GLN A 109 7.36 -13.97 8.52
CA GLN A 109 8.14 -14.89 7.69
C GLN A 109 7.85 -16.33 8.12
N GLY A 110 7.71 -17.20 7.14
CA GLY A 110 7.48 -18.63 7.33
C GLY A 110 7.90 -19.44 6.11
N GLU A 111 7.56 -20.73 6.14
CA GLU A 111 8.01 -21.69 5.12
C GLU A 111 7.47 -21.41 3.71
N TYR A 112 6.23 -20.91 3.60
CA TYR A 112 5.57 -20.71 2.30
C TYR A 112 5.71 -19.28 1.78
N ALA A 113 5.74 -18.29 2.67
CA ALA A 113 5.76 -16.89 2.27
C ALA A 113 6.27 -15.97 3.38
N SER A 114 6.67 -14.78 2.96
CA SER A 114 6.93 -13.64 3.83
C SER A 114 6.10 -12.45 3.36
N GLY A 115 5.54 -11.67 4.28
CA GLY A 115 4.66 -10.56 3.93
C GLY A 115 4.08 -9.84 5.14
N LEU A 116 3.08 -8.98 4.87
CA LEU A 116 2.45 -8.13 5.88
C LEU A 116 1.22 -8.79 6.49
N GLY A 117 1.21 -8.92 7.81
CA GLY A 117 0.00 -9.14 8.60
C GLY A 117 -0.63 -7.84 9.08
N SER A 118 -1.67 -7.92 9.89
CA SER A 118 -2.39 -6.77 10.44
C SER A 118 -2.75 -7.01 11.90
N SER A 119 -3.00 -5.93 12.65
CA SER A 119 -3.67 -6.02 13.96
C SER A 119 -5.08 -6.60 13.87
N HIS A 120 -5.69 -6.56 12.67
CA HIS A 120 -7.02 -7.09 12.39
C HIS A 120 -7.07 -8.62 12.27
N THR A 121 -5.94 -9.27 11.98
CA THR A 121 -5.85 -10.71 11.72
C THR A 121 -4.91 -11.40 12.71
N PHE A 122 -4.95 -12.73 12.77
CA PHE A 122 -4.10 -13.47 13.69
C PHE A 122 -2.60 -13.30 13.38
N TYR A 123 -1.77 -13.41 14.42
CA TYR A 123 -0.31 -13.42 14.27
C TYR A 123 0.12 -14.55 13.32
N ARG A 124 1.17 -14.30 12.53
CA ARG A 124 1.67 -15.17 11.42
C ARG A 124 0.76 -15.27 10.20
N TYR A 125 -0.38 -14.57 10.14
CA TYR A 125 -1.19 -14.49 8.93
C TYR A 125 -0.82 -13.26 8.11
N ILE A 126 -0.52 -13.46 6.82
CA ILE A 126 -0.16 -12.39 5.88
C ILE A 126 -1.22 -12.25 4.79
N TRP A 127 -1.28 -11.07 4.17
CA TRP A 127 -2.39 -10.68 3.30
C TRP A 127 -2.05 -10.76 1.81
N PRO A 128 -2.86 -11.45 0.98
CA PRO A 128 -2.75 -11.43 -0.48
C PRO A 128 -2.80 -10.02 -1.10
N ILE A 129 -3.53 -9.09 -0.49
CA ILE A 129 -3.58 -7.69 -0.94
C ILE A 129 -2.18 -7.05 -0.90
N ALA A 130 -1.43 -7.24 0.20
CA ALA A 130 -0.11 -6.65 0.36
C ALA A 130 0.92 -7.25 -0.62
N LEU A 131 0.84 -8.56 -0.90
CA LEU A 131 1.67 -9.19 -1.94
C LEU A 131 1.34 -8.64 -3.34
N SER A 132 0.05 -8.45 -3.63
CA SER A 132 -0.39 -7.85 -4.90
C SER A 132 0.13 -6.42 -5.03
N ILE A 133 0.01 -5.60 -3.98
CA ILE A 133 0.54 -4.24 -3.93
C ILE A 133 2.06 -4.20 -4.03
N GLN A 134 2.77 -5.12 -3.35
CA GLN A 134 4.22 -5.25 -3.45
C GLN A 134 4.64 -5.41 -4.92
N GLY A 135 3.91 -6.24 -5.68
CA GLY A 135 4.12 -6.44 -7.11
C GLY A 135 3.75 -5.20 -7.93
N LEU A 136 2.62 -4.55 -7.65
CA LEU A 136 2.17 -3.35 -8.35
C LEU A 136 3.12 -2.15 -8.15
N THR A 137 3.92 -2.17 -7.09
CA THR A 137 4.82 -1.08 -6.69
C THR A 137 6.30 -1.41 -6.86
N THR A 138 6.62 -2.29 -7.81
CA THR A 138 7.98 -2.54 -8.29
C THR A 138 8.03 -2.43 -9.81
N ARG A 139 9.21 -2.12 -10.37
CA ARG A 139 9.46 -2.19 -11.82
C ARG A 139 9.95 -3.57 -12.27
N ASP A 140 10.35 -4.42 -11.33
CA ASP A 140 10.92 -5.73 -11.62
C ASP A 140 9.83 -6.73 -12.00
N LYS A 141 9.78 -7.13 -13.28
CA LYS A 141 8.86 -8.17 -13.76
C LYS A 141 9.13 -9.54 -13.14
N ALA A 142 10.37 -9.83 -12.73
CA ALA A 142 10.69 -11.08 -12.04
C ALA A 142 10.07 -11.11 -10.64
N GLU A 143 10.15 -10.00 -9.89
CA GLU A 143 9.46 -9.85 -8.60
C GLU A 143 7.93 -9.97 -8.76
N LYS A 144 7.35 -9.29 -9.76
CA LYS A 144 5.90 -9.41 -10.06
C LYS A 144 5.48 -10.85 -10.34
N LYS A 145 6.25 -11.55 -11.20
CA LYS A 145 5.98 -12.96 -11.52
C LYS A 145 6.08 -13.84 -10.27
N PHE A 146 7.13 -13.66 -9.48
CA PHE A 146 7.32 -14.42 -8.24
C PHE A 146 6.13 -14.22 -7.27
N LEU A 147 5.66 -12.99 -7.11
CA LEU A 147 4.51 -12.69 -6.25
C LEU A 147 3.21 -13.28 -6.78
N LEU A 148 2.97 -13.25 -8.10
CA LEU A 148 1.84 -13.94 -8.73
C LEU A 148 1.88 -15.45 -8.51
N ASP A 149 3.05 -16.06 -8.70
CA ASP A 149 3.25 -17.50 -8.44
C ASP A 149 3.01 -17.83 -6.96
N GLN A 150 3.48 -16.99 -6.03
CA GLN A 150 3.28 -17.16 -4.59
C GLN A 150 1.80 -17.00 -4.20
N LEU A 151 1.08 -16.03 -4.79
CA LEU A 151 -0.34 -15.79 -4.54
C LEU A 151 -1.19 -17.03 -4.89
N VAL A 152 -0.95 -17.63 -6.06
CA VAL A 152 -1.69 -18.85 -6.46
C VAL A 152 -1.23 -20.10 -5.73
N ALA A 153 0.03 -20.17 -5.28
CA ALA A 153 0.52 -21.31 -4.50
C ALA A 153 0.02 -21.30 -3.04
N CYS A 154 -0.40 -20.14 -2.53
CA CYS A 154 -0.87 -19.93 -1.15
C CYS A 154 -2.39 -19.77 -1.04
N ASP A 155 -3.15 -20.25 -2.02
CA ASP A 155 -4.61 -20.14 -2.05
C ASP A 155 -5.33 -21.25 -1.27
N GLY A 156 -4.60 -22.13 -0.56
CA GLY A 156 -5.19 -23.27 0.16
C GLY A 156 -5.95 -24.26 -0.74
N GLY A 157 -5.74 -24.21 -2.06
CA GLY A 157 -6.45 -25.01 -3.07
C GLY A 157 -7.84 -24.49 -3.43
N THR A 158 -8.21 -23.26 -3.05
CA THR A 158 -9.56 -22.71 -3.27
C THR A 158 -9.73 -22.03 -4.63
N GLY A 159 -8.65 -21.64 -5.31
CA GLY A 159 -8.68 -20.91 -6.57
C GLY A 159 -9.10 -19.44 -6.44
N VAL A 160 -9.13 -18.90 -5.21
CA VAL A 160 -9.47 -17.49 -4.92
C VAL A 160 -8.52 -16.90 -3.88
N MET A 161 -8.52 -15.57 -3.74
CA MET A 161 -7.71 -14.87 -2.75
C MET A 161 -8.48 -14.66 -1.45
N HIS A 162 -7.82 -14.97 -0.35
CA HIS A 162 -8.32 -14.80 1.01
C HIS A 162 -7.96 -13.42 1.58
N GLU A 163 -8.47 -13.10 2.78
CA GLU A 163 -8.04 -11.90 3.50
C GLU A 163 -6.63 -12.05 4.04
N SER A 164 -6.37 -13.16 4.72
CA SER A 164 -5.03 -13.49 5.21
C SER A 164 -4.84 -15.01 5.24
N PHE A 165 -3.59 -15.48 5.13
CA PHE A 165 -3.22 -16.89 5.25
C PHE A 165 -1.98 -17.06 6.11
N HIS A 166 -1.87 -18.17 6.84
CA HIS A 166 -0.74 -18.45 7.72
C HIS A 166 0.54 -18.76 6.92
N VAL A 167 1.66 -18.11 7.25
CA VAL A 167 2.94 -18.22 6.49
C VAL A 167 3.56 -19.62 6.46
N ASP A 168 3.19 -20.51 7.39
CA ASP A 168 3.67 -21.91 7.41
C ASP A 168 2.61 -22.93 6.93
N ASP A 169 1.38 -22.50 6.69
CA ASP A 169 0.30 -23.37 6.23
C ASP A 169 -0.82 -22.53 5.57
N PRO A 170 -0.79 -22.34 4.24
CA PRO A 170 -1.78 -21.53 3.53
C PRO A 170 -3.20 -22.10 3.53
N THR A 171 -3.40 -23.35 3.99
CA THR A 171 -4.75 -23.91 4.19
C THR A 171 -5.46 -23.30 5.41
N LEU A 172 -4.70 -22.65 6.29
CA LEU A 172 -5.22 -21.84 7.39
C LEU A 172 -5.34 -20.39 6.92
N TYR A 173 -6.55 -19.97 6.58
CA TYR A 173 -6.83 -18.63 6.06
C TYR A 173 -8.09 -18.00 6.68
N SER A 174 -8.24 -16.68 6.50
CA SER A 174 -9.45 -15.93 6.87
C SER A 174 -10.21 -15.46 5.63
N ARG A 175 -11.54 -15.41 5.76
CA ARG A 175 -12.51 -14.96 4.73
C ARG A 175 -12.43 -15.73 3.40
N GLU A 176 -13.22 -16.79 3.32
CA GLU A 176 -13.44 -17.61 2.12
C GLU A 176 -13.72 -16.79 0.85
N TRP A 177 -14.53 -15.73 0.96
CA TRP A 177 -14.93 -14.90 -0.16
C TRP A 177 -14.58 -13.45 0.12
N PHE A 178 -13.43 -13.00 -0.40
CA PHE A 178 -13.00 -11.62 -0.28
C PHE A 178 -12.74 -10.99 -1.64
N SER A 179 -13.80 -10.42 -2.21
CA SER A 179 -13.79 -9.82 -3.55
C SER A 179 -12.67 -8.79 -3.75
N TRP A 180 -12.37 -7.97 -2.74
CA TRP A 180 -11.29 -7.00 -2.85
C TRP A 180 -9.93 -7.67 -3.08
N ALA A 181 -9.56 -8.68 -2.27
CA ALA A 181 -8.33 -9.43 -2.49
C ALA A 181 -8.29 -10.13 -3.85
N ASN A 182 -9.43 -10.69 -4.30
CA ASN A 182 -9.54 -11.28 -5.64
C ASN A 182 -9.20 -10.26 -6.74
N MET A 183 -9.74 -9.04 -6.62
CA MET A 183 -9.50 -8.01 -7.63
C MET A 183 -8.08 -7.45 -7.57
N MET A 184 -7.45 -7.36 -6.40
CA MET A 184 -6.04 -6.94 -6.32
C MET A 184 -5.10 -7.94 -7.01
N PHE A 185 -5.38 -9.24 -6.93
CA PHE A 185 -4.66 -10.24 -7.73
C PHE A 185 -4.85 -10.00 -9.24
N CYS A 186 -6.10 -9.76 -9.67
CA CYS A 186 -6.39 -9.43 -11.07
C CYS A 186 -5.63 -8.17 -11.53
N GLU A 187 -5.54 -7.13 -10.71
CA GLU A 187 -4.80 -5.91 -11.03
C GLU A 187 -3.31 -6.21 -11.28
N LEU A 188 -2.68 -7.02 -10.42
CA LEU A 188 -1.28 -7.42 -10.60
C LEU A 188 -1.09 -8.27 -11.88
N VAL A 189 -2.04 -9.14 -12.23
CA VAL A 189 -1.99 -9.90 -13.49
C VAL A 189 -2.03 -8.97 -14.69
N LEU A 190 -2.96 -8.01 -14.72
CA LEU A 190 -3.07 -7.04 -15.81
C LEU A 190 -1.80 -6.19 -15.94
N ASP A 191 -1.24 -5.71 -14.84
CA ASP A 191 0.00 -4.94 -14.83
C ASP A 191 1.21 -5.79 -15.28
N TYR A 192 1.30 -7.04 -14.86
CA TYR A 192 2.35 -7.95 -15.33
C TYR A 192 2.27 -8.18 -16.85
N LEU A 193 1.06 -8.23 -17.41
CA LEU A 193 0.80 -8.39 -18.84
C LEU A 193 0.85 -7.07 -19.64
N ASP A 194 1.14 -5.94 -18.99
CA ASP A 194 1.14 -4.60 -19.58
C ASP A 194 -0.22 -4.22 -20.24
N ILE A 195 -1.32 -4.66 -19.62
CA ILE A 195 -2.69 -4.26 -20.00
C ILE A 195 -3.07 -3.06 -19.14
N ARG A 196 -3.12 -1.86 -19.75
CA ARG A 196 -3.34 -0.57 -19.07
C ARG A 196 -4.28 0.33 -19.87
#